data_AF-A0A098S3Z9-F1
#
_entry.id   AF-A0A098S3Z9-F1
#
_cell.length_a   1.000
_cell.length_b   1.000
_cell.length_c   1.000
_cell.angle_alpha   90.00
_cell.angle_beta   90.00
_cell.angle_gamma   90.00
#
_symmetry.space_group_name_H-M   'P 1'
#
loop_
_entity.id
_entity.type
_entity.pdbx_description
1 polymer ?
#
loop_
_entity_poly.entity_id
_entity_poly.type
_entity_poly.pdbx_seq_one_letter_code
_entity_poly.pdbx_strand_id
1 'polypeptide(L)'
;MGKPEKHIILRITNEGVFYNKEACIPWAHTNFPPKNTFNFNERSEIFWKARLLSFDAGRSLLKVAIVDYDTEGQRAAFARQKAKFPFRNLLFSPLQWETLEPLMNIYNKQLFQPILESPKTWRMTRSSDEDWVDFSEPEEQKTRIDLHFEYPLNKAVFKMGSVEVEHQVKELPEQTLTLPIENPNILPEFDHVKPFFAKALGKKKIEVHGYLEIDEADHIEIRCQSKEISQINDKFIATVRKLRLEDAIFKPKKITVEKSLFTPEEYFEGFDEAELGNTIRQSDKDLLTELLESEKIRNRKQLLYLSGQLQSQGTGLRFTLSPKFGFLFHVEGETMDHFIWELLNSHATYIWSIDRPGTSLQHKFRLIEREINFIRENGRRVYLDHARNEDLLFSKVNHENSESGLVDGFPKWRVRVGEVLV
;
A
#
# COMPACT_ATOMS: atom_id res chain seq x y z
N MET A 1 -21.32 49.83 23.51
CA MET A 1 -21.57 48.79 24.52
C MET A 1 -21.77 47.47 23.80
N GLY A 2 -20.76 46.61 23.75
CA GLY A 2 -20.83 45.32 23.05
C GLY A 2 -21.83 44.36 23.70
N LYS A 3 -22.54 43.56 22.89
CA LYS A 3 -23.42 42.49 23.39
C LYS A 3 -22.59 41.52 24.25
N PRO A 4 -23.10 41.04 25.38
CA PRO A 4 -22.37 40.09 26.23
C PRO A 4 -22.13 38.78 25.46
N GLU A 5 -20.87 38.37 25.33
CA GLU A 5 -20.50 37.08 24.76
C GLU A 5 -21.11 35.94 25.57
N LYS A 6 -21.95 35.13 24.92
CA LYS A 6 -22.60 34.00 25.58
C LYS A 6 -21.63 32.82 25.64
N HIS A 7 -21.55 32.21 26.81
CA HIS A 7 -20.73 31.05 27.08
C HIS A 7 -21.58 29.93 27.69
N ILE A 8 -21.18 28.68 27.43
CA ILE A 8 -21.67 27.49 28.14
C ILE A 8 -20.49 26.74 28.75
N ILE A 9 -20.75 26.02 29.83
CA ILE A 9 -19.82 25.07 30.40
C ILE A 9 -20.17 23.67 29.89
N LEU A 10 -19.16 22.97 29.39
CA LEU A 10 -19.24 21.60 28.92
C LEU A 10 -18.46 20.70 29.87
N ARG A 11 -19.08 19.63 30.35
CA ARG A 11 -18.39 18.57 31.09
C ARG A 11 -17.99 17.48 30.11
N ILE A 12 -16.71 17.15 30.10
CA ILE A 12 -16.12 16.19 29.16
C ILE A 12 -15.93 14.86 29.86
N THR A 13 -16.47 13.79 29.29
CA THR A 13 -16.31 12.43 29.81
C THR A 13 -16.01 11.46 28.67
N ASN A 14 -15.61 10.24 29.00
CA ASN A 14 -15.46 9.17 28.01
C ASN A 14 -16.80 8.75 27.37
N GLU A 15 -17.93 9.01 28.01
CA GLU A 15 -19.26 8.71 27.43
C GLU A 15 -19.72 9.77 26.41
N GLY A 16 -19.30 11.02 26.60
CA GLY A 16 -19.72 12.12 25.73
C GLY A 16 -19.48 13.50 26.34
N VAL A 17 -20.12 14.48 25.73
CA VAL A 17 -20.07 15.89 26.13
C VAL A 17 -21.38 16.25 26.80
N PHE A 18 -21.33 16.57 28.09
CA PHE A 18 -22.47 17.02 28.85
C PHE A 18 -22.55 18.54 28.83
N TYR A 19 -23.72 19.08 28.49
CA TYR A 19 -23.97 20.53 28.53
C TYR A 19 -24.97 20.91 29.63
N ASN A 20 -25.49 19.93 30.37
CA ASN A 20 -26.15 20.08 31.67
C ASN A 20 -26.08 18.72 32.40
N LYS A 21 -26.72 18.58 33.57
CA LYS A 21 -26.67 17.35 34.37
C LYS A 21 -27.33 16.12 33.73
N GLU A 22 -28.25 16.31 32.79
CA GLU A 22 -29.13 15.26 32.25
C GLU A 22 -28.85 14.99 30.76
N ALA A 23 -28.31 15.97 30.04
CA ALA A 23 -28.15 15.90 28.60
C ALA A 23 -26.69 15.68 28.20
N CYS A 24 -26.44 14.49 27.64
CA CYS A 24 -25.17 14.05 27.09
C CYS A 24 -25.25 14.01 25.56
N ILE A 25 -24.21 14.51 24.91
CA ILE A 25 -23.99 14.39 23.47
C ILE A 25 -22.92 13.34 23.26
N PRO A 26 -23.25 12.17 22.68
CA PRO A 26 -22.26 11.16 22.38
C PRO A 26 -21.20 11.70 21.44
N TRP A 27 -19.96 11.22 21.54
CA TRP A 27 -18.86 11.64 20.67
C TRP A 27 -19.13 11.43 19.17
N ALA A 28 -19.99 10.46 18.82
CA ALA A 28 -20.45 10.24 17.44
C ALA A 28 -21.28 11.40 16.87
N HIS A 29 -21.80 12.28 17.74
CA HIS A 29 -22.55 13.48 17.38
C HIS A 29 -21.69 14.76 17.46
N THR A 30 -20.37 14.60 17.47
CA THR A 30 -19.41 15.69 17.39
C THR A 30 -18.47 15.50 16.20
N ASN A 31 -17.58 16.47 15.95
CA ASN A 31 -16.50 16.34 14.98
C ASN A 31 -15.24 15.67 15.54
N PHE A 32 -15.30 15.05 16.72
CA PHE A 32 -14.19 14.24 17.21
C PHE A 32 -14.00 12.97 16.36
N PRO A 33 -12.79 12.39 16.39
CA PRO A 33 -12.54 11.06 15.82
C PRO A 33 -13.48 9.98 16.38
N PRO A 34 -13.56 8.79 15.76
CA PRO A 34 -14.35 7.68 16.30
C PRO A 34 -13.97 7.38 17.76
N LYS A 35 -14.96 7.16 18.63
CA LYS A 35 -14.74 7.06 20.09
C LYS A 35 -13.76 5.95 20.52
N ASN A 36 -13.58 4.91 19.71
CA ASN A 36 -12.61 3.84 19.97
C ASN A 36 -11.15 4.27 19.77
N THR A 37 -10.88 5.47 19.25
CA THR A 37 -9.53 5.97 18.96
C THR A 37 -8.98 6.95 20.00
N PHE A 38 -9.76 7.31 21.02
CA PHE A 38 -9.29 8.20 22.09
C PHE A 38 -10.00 7.95 23.43
N ASN A 39 -9.36 8.30 24.55
CA ASN A 39 -9.92 8.34 25.90
C ASN A 39 -9.37 9.54 26.67
N PHE A 40 -10.25 10.23 27.39
CA PHE A 40 -9.91 11.26 28.37
C PHE A 40 -9.47 10.62 29.70
N ASN A 41 -8.66 11.36 30.45
CA ASN A 41 -8.24 10.96 31.79
C ASN A 41 -9.44 11.00 32.77
N GLU A 42 -9.69 9.91 33.49
CA GLU A 42 -10.80 9.79 34.44
C GLU A 42 -10.42 10.22 35.87
N ARG A 43 -9.15 10.51 36.13
CA ARG A 43 -8.66 10.91 37.47
C ARG A 43 -9.12 12.30 37.90
N SER A 44 -9.54 13.15 36.96
CA SER A 44 -10.04 14.51 37.20
C SER A 44 -11.31 14.77 36.40
N GLU A 45 -12.23 15.57 36.96
CA GLU A 45 -13.40 16.03 36.20
C GLU A 45 -12.96 17.16 35.26
N ILE A 46 -13.17 16.95 33.95
CA ILE A 46 -12.77 17.93 32.91
C ILE A 46 -13.97 18.81 32.57
N PHE A 47 -13.78 20.12 32.67
CA PHE A 47 -14.80 21.12 32.29
C PHE A 47 -14.21 22.13 31.32
N TRP A 48 -14.86 22.31 30.17
CA TRP A 48 -14.48 23.30 29.17
C TRP A 48 -15.45 24.47 29.16
N LYS A 49 -14.90 25.68 29.05
CA LYS A 49 -15.70 26.88 28.79
C LYS A 49 -15.76 27.10 27.28
N ALA A 50 -16.96 27.00 26.73
CA ALA A 50 -17.20 27.13 25.31
C ALA A 50 -17.99 28.41 25.00
N ARG A 51 -17.47 29.24 24.10
CA ARG A 51 -18.19 30.38 23.53
C ARG A 51 -19.13 29.87 22.44
N LEU A 52 -20.41 30.25 22.49
CA LEU A 52 -21.35 29.87 21.44
C LEU A 52 -21.10 30.74 20.22
N LEU A 53 -20.92 30.11 19.06
CA LEU A 53 -20.71 30.80 17.78
C LEU A 53 -22.01 30.91 17.00
N SER A 54 -22.66 29.77 16.74
CA SER A 54 -23.91 29.71 16.00
C SER A 54 -24.75 28.51 16.42
N PHE A 55 -26.07 28.61 16.22
CA PHE A 55 -27.02 27.53 16.45
C PHE A 55 -27.93 27.38 15.24
N ASP A 56 -27.93 26.18 14.65
CA ASP A 56 -28.83 25.79 13.58
C ASP A 56 -29.99 24.97 14.16
N ALA A 57 -31.19 25.57 14.18
CA ALA A 57 -32.39 24.95 14.69
C ALA A 57 -32.88 23.77 13.83
N GLY A 58 -32.65 23.81 12.51
CA GLY A 58 -33.08 22.75 11.58
C GLY A 58 -32.27 21.47 11.77
N ARG A 59 -30.98 21.60 12.08
CA ARG A 59 -30.07 20.46 12.31
C ARG A 59 -29.84 20.14 13.78
N SER A 60 -30.42 20.92 14.70
CA SER A 60 -30.15 20.85 16.14
C SER A 60 -28.64 20.83 16.44
N LEU A 61 -27.89 21.65 15.71
CA LEU A 61 -26.43 21.70 15.71
C LEU A 61 -25.96 22.99 16.38
N LEU A 62 -25.13 22.86 17.40
CA LEU A 62 -24.48 23.99 18.05
C LEU A 62 -23.01 24.04 17.67
N LYS A 63 -22.54 25.18 17.15
CA LYS A 63 -21.12 25.44 16.91
C LYS A 63 -20.53 26.23 18.07
N VAL A 64 -19.40 25.78 18.59
CA VAL A 64 -18.73 26.39 19.74
C VAL A 64 -17.23 26.52 19.54
N ALA A 65 -16.64 27.56 20.12
CA ALA A 65 -15.18 27.66 20.28
C ALA A 65 -14.81 27.42 21.75
N ILE A 66 -13.80 26.59 21.99
CA ILE A 66 -13.30 26.39 23.36
C ILE A 66 -12.38 27.57 23.69
N VAL A 67 -12.75 28.28 24.76
CA VAL A 67 -11.99 29.44 25.26
C VAL A 67 -11.06 29.01 26.39
N ASP A 68 -11.45 27.96 27.12
CA ASP A 68 -10.71 27.47 28.27
C ASP A 68 -10.90 25.94 28.40
N TYR A 69 -9.78 25.21 28.48
CA TYR A 69 -9.72 23.75 28.47
C TYR A 69 -9.59 23.13 29.88
N ASP A 70 -9.35 23.94 30.92
CA ASP A 70 -9.05 23.41 32.27
C ASP A 70 -9.30 24.49 33.34
N THR A 71 -10.08 24.32 34.40
CA THR A 71 -9.75 23.51 35.60
C THR A 71 -10.84 23.78 36.65
N GLU A 72 -11.12 22.81 37.53
CA GLU A 72 -11.84 22.80 38.84
C GLU A 72 -12.91 23.87 39.20
N GLY A 73 -12.69 25.15 38.94
CA GLY A 73 -13.53 26.28 39.34
C GLY A 73 -14.88 26.40 38.63
N GLN A 74 -15.12 25.68 37.52
CA GLN A 74 -16.35 25.81 36.71
C GLN A 74 -17.47 24.84 37.11
N ARG A 75 -17.24 23.96 38.09
CA ARG A 75 -18.24 22.97 38.58
C ARG A 75 -19.53 23.64 39.09
N ALA A 76 -19.39 24.76 39.80
CA ALA A 76 -20.53 25.52 40.32
C ALA A 76 -21.33 26.22 39.21
N ALA A 77 -20.66 26.66 38.13
CA ALA A 77 -21.30 27.27 36.97
C ALA A 77 -22.06 26.22 36.15
N PHE A 78 -21.47 25.05 35.91
CA PHE A 78 -22.14 23.92 35.25
C PHE A 78 -23.41 23.47 36.01
N ALA A 79 -23.35 23.36 37.35
CA ALA A 79 -24.48 22.93 38.16
C ALA A 79 -25.69 23.88 38.13
N ARG A 80 -25.48 25.17 37.81
CA ARG A 80 -26.52 26.20 37.71
C ARG A 80 -27.03 26.39 36.27
N GLN A 81 -26.39 25.75 35.28
CA GLN A 81 -26.70 25.90 33.87
C GLN A 81 -28.02 25.20 33.52
N LYS A 82 -29.02 25.98 33.08
CA LYS A 82 -30.28 25.46 32.52
C LYS A 82 -30.25 25.65 31.00
N ALA A 83 -30.31 24.56 30.25
CA ALA A 83 -30.35 24.62 28.80
C ALA A 83 -31.71 25.16 28.33
N LYS A 84 -31.69 26.28 27.61
CA LYS A 84 -32.91 26.88 27.04
C LYS A 84 -33.37 26.18 25.76
N PHE A 85 -32.47 25.46 25.09
CA PHE A 85 -32.74 24.73 23.85
C PHE A 85 -31.99 23.40 23.85
N PRO A 86 -32.66 22.25 23.61
CA PRO A 86 -31.98 20.99 23.42
C PRO A 86 -31.33 20.96 22.03
N PHE A 87 -30.05 20.59 21.98
CA PHE A 87 -29.33 20.34 20.72
C PHE A 87 -28.77 18.92 20.76
N ARG A 88 -28.67 18.29 19.58
CA ARG A 88 -28.29 16.88 19.44
C ARG A 88 -26.90 16.71 18.86
N ASN A 89 -26.40 17.72 18.17
CA ASN A 89 -25.08 17.70 17.53
C ASN A 89 -24.25 18.89 18.02
N LEU A 90 -22.95 18.68 18.22
CA LEU A 90 -22.03 19.70 18.72
C LEU A 90 -20.79 19.77 17.82
N LEU A 91 -20.54 20.94 17.24
CA LEU A 91 -19.39 21.18 16.39
C LEU A 91 -18.38 22.07 17.11
N PHE A 92 -17.19 21.54 17.36
CA PHE A 92 -16.08 22.33 17.90
C PHE A 92 -15.37 23.05 16.76
N SER A 93 -15.10 24.34 16.93
CA SER A 93 -14.08 25.03 16.15
C SER A 93 -12.70 24.41 16.38
N PRO A 94 -11.70 24.73 15.53
CA PRO A 94 -10.34 24.19 15.68
C PRO A 94 -9.84 24.25 17.13
N LEU A 95 -9.34 23.12 17.60
CA LEU A 95 -8.91 22.92 18.97
C LEU A 95 -7.40 23.12 19.09
N GLN A 96 -6.97 23.56 20.26
CA GLN A 96 -5.55 23.72 20.56
C GLN A 96 -4.98 22.39 21.03
N TRP A 97 -4.04 21.84 20.26
CA TRP A 97 -3.50 20.50 20.54
C TRP A 97 -2.71 20.49 21.85
N GLU A 98 -1.95 21.54 22.11
CA GLU A 98 -1.06 21.69 23.27
C GLU A 98 -1.83 21.67 24.59
N THR A 99 -3.10 22.10 24.60
CA THR A 99 -3.97 22.10 25.77
C THR A 99 -4.87 20.88 25.84
N LEU A 100 -5.20 20.26 24.69
CA LEU A 100 -6.03 19.07 24.61
C LEU A 100 -5.26 17.78 24.94
N GLU A 101 -4.03 17.64 24.44
CA GLU A 101 -3.20 16.44 24.59
C GLU A 101 -3.02 15.99 26.06
N PRO A 102 -2.72 16.89 27.03
CA PRO A 102 -2.54 16.50 28.43
C PRO A 102 -3.80 15.94 29.10
N LEU A 103 -4.99 16.22 28.55
CA LEU A 103 -6.27 15.77 29.10
C LEU A 103 -6.63 14.33 28.68
N MET A 104 -5.89 13.74 27.74
CA MET A 104 -6.14 12.42 27.17
C MET A 104 -5.13 11.37 27.64
N ASN A 105 -5.58 10.12 27.78
CA ASN A 105 -4.73 8.97 28.14
C ASN A 105 -4.45 8.04 26.94
N ILE A 106 -5.40 7.95 26.00
CA ILE A 106 -5.23 7.20 24.75
C ILE A 106 -5.69 8.12 23.63
N TYR A 107 -4.92 8.24 22.55
CA TYR A 107 -5.31 9.02 21.38
C TYR A 107 -4.49 8.61 20.14
N ASN A 108 -5.04 8.87 18.95
CA ASN A 108 -4.30 8.87 17.69
C ASN A 108 -4.29 10.29 17.11
N LYS A 109 -3.17 11.01 17.26
CA LYS A 109 -3.02 12.42 16.87
C LYS A 109 -3.35 12.70 15.39
N GLN A 110 -3.12 11.74 14.48
CA GLN A 110 -3.39 11.94 13.05
C GLN A 110 -4.89 12.12 12.78
N LEU A 111 -5.74 11.41 13.53
CA LEU A 111 -7.19 11.50 13.36
C LEU A 111 -7.75 12.83 13.88
N PHE A 112 -7.03 13.51 14.78
CA PHE A 112 -7.43 14.82 15.28
C PHE A 112 -7.05 15.96 14.33
N GLN A 113 -6.11 15.77 13.39
CA GLN A 113 -5.64 16.82 12.47
C GLN A 113 -6.75 17.68 11.83
N PRO A 114 -7.89 17.12 11.37
CA PRO A 114 -8.97 17.91 10.77
C PRO A 114 -9.65 18.90 11.73
N ILE A 115 -9.45 18.74 13.04
CA ILE A 115 -10.08 19.54 14.09
C ILE A 115 -9.08 20.32 14.95
N LEU A 116 -7.80 20.40 14.56
CA LEU A 116 -6.78 21.16 15.29
C LEU A 116 -6.51 22.51 14.64
N GLU A 117 -6.17 23.51 15.46
CA GLU A 117 -5.59 24.77 14.99
C GLU A 117 -4.28 24.48 14.27
N SER A 118 -4.12 25.01 13.05
CA SER A 118 -2.82 24.99 12.38
C SER A 118 -1.86 25.92 13.12
N PRO A 119 -0.59 25.53 13.36
CA PRO A 119 0.36 26.36 14.09
C PRO A 119 0.58 27.69 13.35
N LYS A 120 0.18 28.79 13.98
CA LYS A 120 0.41 30.15 13.47
C LYS A 120 1.91 30.43 13.48
N THR A 121 2.58 30.28 12.34
CA THR A 121 3.95 30.80 12.17
C THR A 121 3.90 32.32 12.23
N TRP A 122 4.41 32.90 13.32
CA TRP A 122 4.44 34.35 13.52
C TRP A 122 5.27 35.04 12.43
N ARG A 123 4.64 35.92 11.63
CA ARG A 123 5.31 37.08 11.05
C ARG A 123 4.84 38.31 11.82
N MET A 124 5.76 38.95 12.53
CA MET A 124 5.52 40.26 13.15
C MET A 124 5.34 41.32 12.07
N THR A 125 4.23 42.05 12.13
CA THR A 125 4.18 43.45 11.69
C THR A 125 3.46 44.25 12.77
N ARG A 126 4.17 45.22 13.35
CA ARG A 126 3.57 46.27 14.17
C ARG A 126 2.82 47.24 13.26
N SER A 127 1.57 47.54 13.56
CA SER A 127 1.12 48.93 13.65
C SER A 127 -0.04 49.04 14.63
N SER A 128 0.03 50.11 15.43
CA SER A 128 -1.05 50.72 16.18
C SER A 128 -2.09 51.29 15.21
N ASP A 129 -3.37 51.11 15.46
CA ASP A 129 -4.24 52.03 16.20
C ASP A 129 -5.65 51.43 16.24
N GLU A 130 -6.35 51.68 17.35
CA GLU A 130 -7.68 51.17 17.64
C GLU A 130 -8.72 51.84 16.75
N ASP A 131 -9.51 51.04 16.01
CA ASP A 131 -10.89 51.36 15.66
C ASP A 131 -11.68 50.05 15.48
N TRP A 132 -12.80 49.93 16.18
CA TRP A 132 -13.66 48.74 16.19
C TRP A 132 -14.50 48.67 14.91
N VAL A 133 -14.24 47.65 14.07
CA VAL A 133 -15.07 47.33 12.90
C VAL A 133 -16.02 46.17 13.22
N ASP A 134 -17.27 46.30 12.78
CA ASP A 134 -18.39 45.38 12.95
C ASP A 134 -18.12 44.03 12.24
N PHE A 135 -18.08 42.92 12.99
CA PHE A 135 -17.96 41.55 12.45
C PHE A 135 -19.35 40.90 12.38
N SER A 136 -20.19 41.37 11.46
CA SER A 136 -21.02 40.42 10.72
C SER A 136 -20.10 39.83 9.64
N GLU A 137 -19.68 38.57 9.78
CA GLU A 137 -19.02 37.84 8.69
C GLU A 137 -19.93 38.00 7.44
N PRO A 138 -19.44 38.60 6.34
CA PRO A 138 -20.14 38.50 5.08
C PRO A 138 -20.21 37.01 4.72
N GLU A 139 -21.29 36.56 4.09
CA GLU A 139 -21.28 35.26 3.42
C GLU A 139 -20.14 35.29 2.39
N GLU A 140 -18.98 34.69 2.72
CA GLU A 140 -17.80 34.68 1.87
C GLU A 140 -18.18 34.19 0.47
N GLN A 141 -18.04 35.07 -0.53
CA GLN A 141 -18.29 34.72 -1.92
C GLN A 141 -17.14 33.86 -2.44
N LYS A 142 -17.23 32.54 -2.22
CA LYS A 142 -16.26 31.59 -2.77
C LYS A 142 -16.38 31.53 -4.29
N THR A 143 -15.30 31.86 -4.99
CA THR A 143 -15.22 31.68 -6.44
C THR A 143 -14.79 30.24 -6.72
N ARG A 144 -15.63 29.48 -7.43
CA ARG A 144 -15.35 28.09 -7.80
C ARG A 144 -14.94 28.00 -9.26
N ILE A 145 -13.81 27.36 -9.53
CA ILE A 145 -13.32 27.05 -10.88
C ILE A 145 -13.29 25.54 -11.03
N ASP A 146 -14.04 25.01 -11.99
CA ASP A 146 -14.05 23.57 -12.28
C ASP A 146 -12.85 23.18 -13.17
N LEU A 147 -12.21 22.07 -12.82
CA LEU A 147 -11.04 21.54 -13.50
C LEU A 147 -11.39 20.22 -14.20
N HIS A 148 -11.06 20.13 -15.48
CA HIS A 148 -11.16 18.89 -16.25
C HIS A 148 -10.06 18.81 -17.30
N PHE A 149 -9.14 17.85 -17.15
CA PHE A 149 -8.05 17.64 -18.09
C PHE A 149 -7.50 16.20 -18.03
N GLU A 150 -6.76 15.80 -19.07
CA GLU A 150 -5.98 14.57 -19.06
C GLU A 150 -4.54 14.83 -18.64
N TYR A 151 -3.97 13.96 -17.80
CA TYR A 151 -2.58 14.05 -17.37
C TYR A 151 -1.78 12.77 -17.65
N PRO A 152 -0.55 12.86 -18.20
CA PRO A 152 0.30 11.68 -18.40
C PRO A 152 0.67 11.01 -17.07
N LEU A 153 0.32 9.73 -16.91
CA LEU A 153 0.57 8.99 -15.66
C LEU A 153 2.07 8.89 -15.33
N ASN A 154 2.93 8.89 -16.35
CA ASN A 154 4.38 8.86 -16.16
C ASN A 154 4.95 10.14 -15.52
N LYS A 155 4.25 11.27 -15.65
CA LYS A 155 4.63 12.55 -15.05
C LYS A 155 4.01 12.78 -13.68
N ALA A 156 2.94 12.04 -13.34
CA ALA A 156 2.29 12.17 -12.04
C ALA A 156 3.24 11.69 -10.93
N VAL A 157 3.15 12.23 -9.71
CA VAL A 157 4.04 11.85 -8.60
C VAL A 157 3.22 11.07 -7.57
N PHE A 158 3.66 9.85 -7.27
CA PHE A 158 2.98 9.00 -6.29
C PHE A 158 3.51 9.36 -4.89
N LYS A 159 2.59 9.73 -3.98
CA LYS A 159 2.88 10.03 -2.57
C LYS A 159 2.08 9.14 -1.65
N MET A 160 2.38 9.21 -0.36
CA MET A 160 1.68 8.40 0.64
C MET A 160 0.20 8.80 0.68
N GLY A 161 -0.67 7.93 0.18
CA GLY A 161 -2.12 8.14 0.15
C GLY A 161 -2.64 9.04 -0.97
N SER A 162 -1.80 9.51 -1.91
CA SER A 162 -2.27 10.39 -2.99
C SER A 162 -1.38 10.37 -4.24
N VAL A 163 -1.92 10.84 -5.36
CA VAL A 163 -1.18 11.10 -6.60
C VAL A 163 -1.24 12.58 -6.90
N GLU A 164 -0.08 13.22 -7.01
CA GLU A 164 0.03 14.64 -7.35
C GLU A 164 0.23 14.84 -8.85
N VAL A 165 -0.51 15.80 -9.40
CA VAL A 165 -0.36 16.25 -10.80
C VAL A 165 -0.18 17.76 -10.85
N GLU A 166 0.61 18.22 -11.80
CA GLU A 166 0.82 19.66 -12.01
C GLU A 166 -0.15 20.19 -13.07
N HIS A 167 -0.83 21.29 -12.79
CA HIS A 167 -1.70 21.95 -13.76
C HIS A 167 -1.60 23.47 -13.67
N GLN A 168 -1.50 24.12 -14.82
CA GLN A 168 -1.57 25.57 -14.93
C GLN A 168 -3.01 25.96 -15.23
N VAL A 169 -3.64 26.64 -14.28
CA VAL A 169 -5.04 27.09 -14.38
C VAL A 169 -5.08 28.39 -15.19
N LYS A 170 -6.03 28.53 -16.12
CA LYS A 170 -6.09 29.70 -17.03
C LYS A 170 -6.34 31.00 -16.28
N GLU A 171 -7.09 30.90 -15.19
CA GLU A 171 -7.47 31.96 -14.28
C GLU A 171 -6.30 32.39 -13.38
N LEU A 172 -5.26 31.55 -13.25
CA LEU A 172 -4.02 31.83 -12.51
C LEU A 172 -2.79 31.52 -13.40
N PRO A 173 -2.58 32.30 -14.48
CA PRO A 173 -1.57 31.97 -15.49
C PRO A 173 -0.13 32.06 -14.97
N GLU A 174 0.12 32.74 -13.85
CA GLU A 174 1.45 32.88 -13.26
C GLU A 174 1.80 31.75 -12.27
N GLN A 175 0.88 30.81 -11.99
CA GLN A 175 1.09 29.73 -11.03
C GLN A 175 0.78 28.34 -11.62
N THR A 176 1.71 27.41 -11.42
CA THR A 176 1.47 25.98 -11.60
C THR A 176 1.02 25.40 -10.28
N LEU A 177 -0.20 24.85 -10.24
CA LEU A 177 -0.74 24.24 -9.03
C LEU A 177 -0.42 22.75 -9.00
N THR A 178 -0.04 22.26 -7.82
CA THR A 178 0.05 20.82 -7.53
C THR A 178 -1.30 20.36 -7.01
N LEU A 179 -1.98 19.51 -7.78
CA LEU A 179 -3.31 19.02 -7.49
C LEU A 179 -3.21 17.59 -6.92
N PRO A 180 -3.54 17.37 -5.63
CA PRO A 180 -3.54 16.04 -5.04
C PRO A 180 -4.81 15.27 -5.40
N ILE A 181 -4.66 14.01 -5.79
CA ILE A 181 -5.74 13.05 -6.01
C ILE A 181 -5.64 11.98 -4.93
N GLU A 182 -6.54 12.01 -3.96
CA GLU A 182 -6.51 11.14 -2.80
C GLU A 182 -6.82 9.68 -3.17
N ASN A 183 -5.96 8.76 -2.73
CA ASN A 183 -6.22 7.32 -2.69
C ASN A 183 -5.32 6.66 -1.62
N PRO A 184 -5.89 6.12 -0.53
CA PRO A 184 -5.12 5.59 0.60
C PRO A 184 -4.25 4.37 0.27
N ASN A 185 -4.50 3.69 -0.85
CA ASN A 185 -3.71 2.54 -1.28
C ASN A 185 -2.42 2.93 -2.03
N ILE A 186 -2.21 4.22 -2.29
CA ILE A 186 -1.03 4.71 -3.01
C ILE A 186 0.15 4.81 -2.06
N LEU A 187 1.27 4.24 -2.49
CA LEU A 187 2.53 4.30 -1.78
C LEU A 187 3.59 5.00 -2.67
N PRO A 188 4.54 5.76 -2.09
CA PRO A 188 5.57 6.46 -2.85
C PRO A 188 6.40 5.56 -3.75
N GLU A 189 6.68 4.32 -3.32
CA GLU A 189 7.43 3.34 -4.10
C GLU A 189 6.82 3.00 -5.47
N PHE A 190 5.51 3.21 -5.64
CA PHE A 190 4.84 2.93 -6.89
C PHE A 190 5.29 3.85 -8.03
N ASP A 191 5.96 4.96 -7.71
CA ASP A 191 6.52 5.89 -8.68
C ASP A 191 7.49 5.21 -9.66
N HIS A 192 8.29 4.26 -9.16
CA HIS A 192 9.27 3.51 -9.93
C HIS A 192 8.64 2.47 -10.88
N VAL A 193 7.38 2.10 -10.66
CA VAL A 193 6.67 1.04 -11.40
C VAL A 193 5.47 1.55 -12.19
N LYS A 194 5.36 2.88 -12.42
CA LYS A 194 4.34 3.53 -13.26
C LYS A 194 4.07 2.86 -14.61
N PRO A 195 5.07 2.32 -15.36
CA PRO A 195 4.80 1.62 -16.61
C PRO A 195 3.85 0.43 -16.44
N PHE A 196 3.92 -0.27 -15.30
CA PHE A 196 3.04 -1.40 -15.00
C PHE A 196 1.64 -0.95 -14.60
N PHE A 197 1.51 0.17 -13.88
CA PHE A 197 0.21 0.80 -13.63
C PHE A 197 -0.47 1.23 -14.94
N ALA A 198 0.27 1.84 -15.86
CA ALA A 198 -0.25 2.21 -17.18
C ALA A 198 -0.69 0.97 -18.00
N LYS A 199 0.07 -0.12 -17.93
CA LYS A 199 -0.24 -1.40 -18.58
C LYS A 199 -1.50 -2.04 -17.98
N ALA A 200 -1.61 -2.04 -16.65
CA ALA A 200 -2.75 -2.60 -15.92
C ALA A 200 -4.03 -1.78 -16.10
N LEU A 201 -3.94 -0.44 -16.14
CA LEU A 201 -5.06 0.45 -16.45
C LEU A 201 -5.47 0.42 -17.94
N GLY A 202 -4.60 -0.09 -18.81
CA GLY A 202 -4.77 -0.02 -20.26
C GLY A 202 -4.69 1.40 -20.83
N LYS A 203 -4.23 2.37 -20.03
CA LYS A 203 -4.15 3.80 -20.38
C LYS A 203 -2.83 4.40 -19.91
N LYS A 204 -2.26 5.31 -20.72
CA LYS A 204 -1.03 6.06 -20.38
C LYS A 204 -1.30 7.41 -19.71
N LYS A 205 -2.56 7.84 -19.72
CA LYS A 205 -3.02 9.10 -19.14
C LYS A 205 -4.17 8.81 -18.16
N ILE A 206 -4.30 9.67 -17.18
CA ILE A 206 -5.42 9.69 -16.22
C ILE A 206 -6.30 10.89 -16.52
N GLU A 207 -7.60 10.73 -16.31
CA GLU A 207 -8.56 11.82 -16.38
C GLU A 207 -8.72 12.43 -14.99
N VAL A 208 -8.55 13.75 -14.88
CA VAL A 208 -8.63 14.48 -13.61
C VAL A 208 -9.86 15.37 -13.66
N HIS A 209 -10.76 15.18 -12.69
CA HIS A 209 -11.92 16.03 -12.46
C HIS A 209 -11.83 16.63 -11.09
N GLY A 210 -12.13 17.91 -10.96
CA GLY A 210 -12.09 18.55 -9.66
C GLY A 210 -12.60 19.95 -9.71
N TYR A 211 -12.40 20.65 -8.61
CA TYR A 211 -12.63 22.07 -8.54
C TYR A 211 -11.62 22.69 -7.57
N LEU A 212 -11.41 23.97 -7.76
CA LEU A 212 -10.70 24.82 -6.82
C LEU A 212 -11.66 25.91 -6.32
N GLU A 213 -11.65 26.15 -5.02
CA GLU A 213 -12.38 27.24 -4.39
C GLU A 213 -11.36 28.27 -3.90
N ILE A 214 -11.52 29.52 -4.34
CA ILE A 214 -10.74 30.67 -3.87
C ILE A 214 -11.63 31.47 -2.92
N ASP A 215 -11.17 31.66 -1.69
CA ASP A 215 -11.83 32.54 -0.72
C ASP A 215 -11.39 34.01 -0.88
N GLU A 216 -12.05 34.93 -0.19
CA GLU A 216 -11.74 36.37 -0.24
C GLU A 216 -10.33 36.71 0.32
N ALA A 217 -9.66 35.74 0.94
CA ALA A 217 -8.31 35.84 1.49
C ALA A 217 -7.26 35.12 0.62
N ASP A 218 -7.59 34.78 -0.63
CA ASP A 218 -6.75 34.05 -1.59
C ASP A 218 -6.32 32.63 -1.14
N HIS A 219 -7.01 31.99 -0.18
CA HIS A 219 -6.80 30.58 0.09
C HIS A 219 -7.44 29.73 -1.00
N ILE A 220 -6.67 28.78 -1.52
CA ILE A 220 -7.10 27.86 -2.57
C ILE A 220 -7.37 26.49 -1.94
N GLU A 221 -8.64 26.09 -1.84
CA GLU A 221 -9.01 24.71 -1.53
C GLU A 221 -9.12 23.91 -2.84
N ILE A 222 -8.35 22.84 -2.97
CA ILE A 222 -8.31 22.00 -4.18
C ILE A 222 -8.91 20.64 -3.85
N ARG A 223 -9.87 20.20 -4.67
CA ARG A 223 -10.38 18.81 -4.62
C ARG A 223 -10.38 18.20 -5.99
N CYS A 224 -9.57 17.16 -6.17
CA CYS A 224 -9.47 16.42 -7.41
C CYS A 224 -9.75 14.93 -7.22
N GLN A 225 -10.32 14.32 -8.24
CA GLN A 225 -10.65 12.91 -8.32
C GLN A 225 -10.27 12.40 -9.71
N SER A 226 -9.92 11.12 -9.79
CA SER A 226 -9.66 10.45 -11.05
C SER A 226 -10.17 9.03 -10.98
N LYS A 227 -10.97 8.64 -11.99
CA LYS A 227 -11.53 7.29 -12.07
C LYS A 227 -10.43 6.24 -12.20
N GLU A 228 -9.34 6.55 -12.90
CA GLU A 228 -8.19 5.67 -13.01
C GLU A 228 -7.47 5.50 -11.66
N ILE A 229 -7.23 6.61 -10.95
CA ILE A 229 -6.56 6.54 -9.64
C ILE A 229 -7.44 5.82 -8.61
N SER A 230 -8.75 6.04 -8.59
CA SER A 230 -9.67 5.34 -7.69
C SER A 230 -9.76 3.82 -7.93
N GLN A 231 -9.36 3.32 -9.10
CA GLN A 231 -9.30 1.88 -9.37
C GLN A 231 -8.12 1.19 -8.68
N ILE A 232 -7.13 1.94 -8.23
CA ILE A 232 -5.96 1.40 -7.54
C ILE A 232 -6.37 0.97 -6.12
N ASN A 233 -6.69 -0.31 -5.99
CA ASN A 233 -6.99 -0.99 -4.73
C ASN A 233 -6.06 -2.21 -4.57
N ASP A 234 -6.20 -2.96 -3.48
CA ASP A 234 -5.36 -4.15 -3.22
C ASP A 234 -5.35 -5.17 -4.37
N LYS A 235 -6.51 -5.40 -5.01
CA LYS A 235 -6.63 -6.33 -6.14
C LYS A 235 -5.91 -5.79 -7.38
N PHE A 236 -6.00 -4.49 -7.62
CA PHE A 236 -5.28 -3.83 -8.71
C PHE A 236 -3.77 -3.90 -8.48
N ILE A 237 -3.31 -3.65 -7.25
CA ILE A 237 -1.90 -3.74 -6.87
C ILE A 237 -1.39 -5.18 -7.07
N ALA A 238 -2.15 -6.20 -6.70
CA ALA A 238 -1.82 -7.60 -6.99
C ALA A 238 -1.68 -7.86 -8.51
N THR A 239 -2.56 -7.28 -9.32
CA THR A 239 -2.46 -7.38 -10.79
C THR A 239 -1.18 -6.75 -11.34
N VAL A 240 -0.80 -5.58 -10.82
CA VAL A 240 0.46 -4.91 -11.16
C VAL A 240 1.66 -5.79 -10.78
N ARG A 241 1.65 -6.41 -9.60
CA ARG A 241 2.70 -7.35 -9.18
C ARG A 241 2.81 -8.54 -10.13
N LYS A 242 1.70 -9.17 -10.47
CA LYS A 242 1.66 -10.28 -11.45
C LYS A 242 2.26 -9.86 -12.80
N LEU A 243 1.91 -8.69 -13.32
CA LEU A 243 2.46 -8.18 -14.59
C LEU A 243 3.98 -7.94 -14.53
N ARG A 244 4.49 -7.49 -13.39
CA ARG A 244 5.93 -7.31 -13.16
C ARG A 244 6.65 -8.64 -13.13
N LEU A 245 6.11 -9.62 -12.40
CA LEU A 245 6.64 -10.97 -12.32
C LEU A 245 6.66 -11.64 -13.70
N GLU A 246 5.58 -11.50 -14.48
CA GLU A 246 5.54 -12.00 -15.86
C GLU A 246 6.61 -11.33 -16.75
N ASP A 247 6.78 -10.01 -16.69
CA ASP A 247 7.79 -9.33 -17.51
C ASP A 247 9.21 -9.71 -17.07
N ALA A 248 9.47 -9.90 -15.78
CA ALA A 248 10.76 -10.39 -15.29
C ALA A 248 11.11 -11.75 -15.92
N ILE A 249 10.13 -12.64 -16.01
CA ILE A 249 10.31 -14.06 -16.38
C ILE A 249 10.34 -14.28 -17.88
N PHE A 250 9.44 -13.60 -18.62
CA PHE A 250 9.33 -13.74 -20.06
C PHE A 250 10.20 -12.74 -20.83
N LYS A 251 10.67 -11.67 -20.17
CA LYS A 251 11.61 -10.69 -20.75
C LYS A 251 12.78 -10.44 -19.80
N PRO A 252 13.55 -11.48 -19.42
CA PRO A 252 14.70 -11.30 -18.55
C PRO A 252 15.64 -10.29 -19.18
N LYS A 253 16.00 -9.23 -18.42
CA LYS A 253 17.06 -8.31 -18.82
C LYS A 253 18.33 -9.15 -19.05
N LYS A 254 19.11 -8.83 -20.09
CA LYS A 254 20.39 -9.52 -20.35
C LYS A 254 21.28 -9.38 -19.12
N ILE A 255 21.37 -10.43 -18.32
CA ILE A 255 22.31 -10.48 -17.21
C ILE A 255 23.68 -10.73 -17.82
N THR A 256 24.57 -9.74 -17.72
CA THR A 256 25.97 -9.78 -18.17
C THR A 256 26.87 -10.60 -17.25
N VAL A 257 26.30 -11.42 -16.37
CA VAL A 257 27.01 -12.19 -15.34
C VAL A 257 27.03 -13.66 -15.76
N GLU A 258 28.17 -14.34 -15.55
CA GLU A 258 28.38 -15.76 -15.87
C GLU A 258 27.46 -16.71 -15.07
N LYS A 259 26.84 -16.21 -13.99
CA LYS A 259 25.90 -16.94 -13.12
C LYS A 259 24.68 -17.43 -13.89
N SER A 260 24.32 -18.69 -13.71
CA SER A 260 23.13 -19.29 -14.35
C SER A 260 22.04 -19.67 -13.38
N LEU A 261 22.37 -19.77 -12.09
CA LEU A 261 21.45 -20.22 -11.07
C LEU A 261 21.25 -19.14 -10.01
N PHE A 262 20.03 -18.66 -9.87
CA PHE A 262 19.67 -17.54 -8.99
C PHE A 262 18.70 -18.02 -7.91
N THR A 263 18.83 -17.50 -6.69
CA THR A 263 17.74 -17.56 -5.69
C THR A 263 16.72 -16.45 -5.97
N PRO A 264 15.49 -16.53 -5.42
CA PRO A 264 14.52 -15.44 -5.46
C PRO A 264 15.15 -14.12 -5.05
N GLU A 265 15.85 -14.10 -3.92
CA GLU A 265 16.49 -12.90 -3.39
C GLU A 265 17.46 -12.32 -4.41
N GLU A 266 18.39 -13.10 -4.95
CA GLU A 266 19.42 -12.62 -5.88
C GLU A 266 18.86 -12.12 -7.23
N TYR A 267 17.73 -12.66 -7.66
CA TYR A 267 17.06 -12.20 -8.87
C TYR A 267 16.23 -10.95 -8.65
N PHE A 268 15.59 -10.88 -7.48
CA PHE A 268 14.78 -9.74 -7.09
C PHE A 268 15.62 -8.61 -6.49
N GLU A 269 16.89 -8.84 -6.13
CA GLU A 269 17.84 -7.85 -5.59
C GLU A 269 18.10 -6.68 -6.57
N GLY A 270 17.94 -6.92 -7.88
CA GLY A 270 18.00 -5.88 -8.91
C GLY A 270 16.69 -5.10 -9.13
N PHE A 271 15.64 -5.44 -8.40
CA PHE A 271 14.41 -4.68 -8.30
C PHE A 271 14.47 -3.96 -6.95
N ASP A 272 14.34 -2.64 -6.95
CA ASP A 272 14.52 -1.84 -5.73
C ASP A 272 13.61 -2.35 -4.58
N GLU A 273 14.09 -2.43 -3.34
CA GLU A 273 13.26 -2.82 -2.18
C GLU A 273 12.08 -1.84 -2.01
N ALA A 274 12.30 -0.57 -2.40
CA ALA A 274 11.24 0.39 -2.62
C ALA A 274 10.30 -0.10 -3.73
N GLU A 275 10.79 -0.35 -4.95
CA GLU A 275 10.02 -0.83 -6.09
C GLU A 275 9.14 -2.06 -5.81
N LEU A 276 9.53 -2.98 -4.93
CA LEU A 276 8.81 -4.24 -4.68
C LEU A 276 7.77 -4.14 -3.56
N GLY A 277 7.87 -3.12 -2.70
CA GLY A 277 7.19 -3.07 -1.41
C GLY A 277 7.57 -4.27 -0.53
N ASN A 278 7.23 -4.23 0.76
CA ASN A 278 7.47 -5.31 1.72
C ASN A 278 6.75 -6.66 1.41
N THR A 279 6.26 -6.84 0.18
CA THR A 279 5.41 -7.96 -0.25
C THR A 279 6.16 -9.15 -0.84
N ILE A 280 7.48 -9.08 -1.03
CA ILE A 280 8.32 -10.25 -1.37
C ILE A 280 8.90 -10.88 -0.10
N ARG A 281 8.06 -10.99 0.93
CA ARG A 281 8.26 -11.95 2.03
C ARG A 281 7.20 -13.05 1.94
N GLN A 282 6.90 -13.46 0.72
CA GLN A 282 6.09 -14.64 0.45
C GLN A 282 7.02 -15.85 0.44
N SER A 283 6.51 -17.02 0.85
CA SER A 283 7.30 -18.24 0.75
C SER A 283 7.59 -18.56 -0.73
N ASP A 284 8.68 -19.26 -1.01
CA ASP A 284 9.03 -19.70 -2.37
C ASP A 284 7.86 -20.42 -3.08
N LYS A 285 7.02 -21.11 -2.31
CA LYS A 285 5.82 -21.81 -2.80
C LYS A 285 4.71 -20.84 -3.21
N ASP A 286 4.51 -19.75 -2.48
CA ASP A 286 3.50 -18.74 -2.80
C ASP A 286 3.90 -17.95 -4.04
N LEU A 287 5.17 -17.57 -4.15
CA LEU A 287 5.72 -16.87 -5.32
C LEU A 287 5.61 -17.72 -6.59
N LEU A 288 5.94 -19.01 -6.49
CA LEU A 288 5.81 -19.95 -7.60
C LEU A 288 4.34 -20.24 -7.91
N THR A 289 3.45 -20.26 -6.92
CA THR A 289 2.01 -20.42 -7.17
C THR A 289 1.44 -19.21 -7.91
N GLU A 290 1.74 -17.99 -7.47
CA GLU A 290 1.33 -16.73 -8.11
C GLU A 290 1.86 -16.65 -9.56
N LEU A 291 3.11 -17.09 -9.77
CA LEU A 291 3.68 -17.21 -11.11
C LEU A 291 2.91 -18.20 -12.00
N LEU A 292 2.58 -19.37 -11.46
CA LEU A 292 1.95 -20.46 -12.17
C LEU A 292 0.45 -20.24 -12.43
N GLU A 293 -0.12 -19.11 -12.00
CA GLU A 293 -1.46 -18.67 -12.42
C GLU A 293 -1.51 -18.07 -13.82
N SER A 294 -0.37 -17.91 -14.51
CA SER A 294 -0.36 -17.51 -15.92
C SER A 294 -0.73 -18.69 -16.81
N GLU A 295 -1.76 -18.55 -17.66
CA GLU A 295 -2.20 -19.59 -18.61
C GLU A 295 -1.14 -19.96 -19.66
N LYS A 296 -0.04 -19.20 -19.74
CA LYS A 296 1.02 -19.37 -20.73
C LYS A 296 2.04 -20.45 -20.39
N ILE A 297 1.94 -21.07 -19.21
CA ILE A 297 2.93 -22.03 -18.71
C ILE A 297 2.45 -23.46 -18.97
N ARG A 298 3.09 -24.13 -19.94
CA ARG A 298 2.79 -25.51 -20.32
C ARG A 298 2.98 -26.48 -19.14
N ASN A 299 4.11 -26.36 -18.45
CA ASN A 299 4.56 -27.35 -17.46
C ASN A 299 4.04 -27.05 -16.05
N ARG A 300 2.88 -26.39 -15.95
CA ARG A 300 2.29 -25.92 -14.70
C ARG A 300 2.08 -27.05 -13.68
N LYS A 301 1.53 -28.19 -14.12
CA LYS A 301 1.24 -29.33 -13.22
C LYS A 301 2.53 -29.92 -12.63
N GLN A 302 3.57 -30.03 -13.46
CA GLN A 302 4.90 -30.50 -13.07
C GLN A 302 5.51 -29.58 -12.03
N LEU A 303 5.51 -28.26 -12.30
CA LEU A 303 6.07 -27.27 -11.39
C LEU A 303 5.33 -27.22 -10.05
N LEU A 304 3.98 -27.30 -10.04
CA LEU A 304 3.20 -27.38 -8.81
C LEU A 304 3.46 -28.65 -8.00
N TYR A 305 3.65 -29.79 -8.68
CA TYR A 305 3.97 -31.04 -7.99
C TYR A 305 5.37 -31.01 -7.37
N LEU A 306 6.36 -30.52 -8.11
CA LEU A 306 7.74 -30.40 -7.65
C LEU A 306 7.85 -29.45 -6.44
N SER A 307 7.27 -28.25 -6.54
CA SER A 307 7.31 -27.26 -5.46
C SER A 307 6.49 -27.66 -4.24
N GLY A 308 5.34 -28.32 -4.46
CA GLY A 308 4.40 -28.67 -3.41
C GLY A 308 4.86 -29.88 -2.60
N GLN A 309 5.29 -30.94 -3.29
CA GLN A 309 5.41 -32.29 -2.72
C GLN A 309 6.86 -32.80 -2.62
N LEU A 310 7.75 -32.40 -3.53
CA LEU A 310 9.10 -32.99 -3.61
C LEU A 310 10.21 -32.08 -3.08
N GLN A 311 10.06 -30.75 -3.19
CA GLN A 311 11.06 -29.81 -2.71
C GLN A 311 11.36 -30.00 -1.21
N SER A 312 12.63 -30.22 -0.86
CA SER A 312 13.09 -30.32 0.52
C SER A 312 12.87 -29.01 1.28
N GLN A 313 12.32 -29.10 2.49
CA GLN A 313 11.84 -27.96 3.30
C GLN A 313 12.96 -26.99 3.75
N GLY A 314 14.23 -27.36 3.62
CA GLY A 314 15.40 -26.54 3.99
C GLY A 314 16.16 -25.91 2.82
N THR A 315 15.74 -26.16 1.58
CA THR A 315 16.41 -25.61 0.40
C THR A 315 15.52 -24.61 -0.30
N GLY A 316 15.98 -23.36 -0.38
CA GLY A 316 15.31 -22.32 -1.16
C GLY A 316 15.22 -22.69 -2.64
N LEU A 317 14.14 -22.27 -3.27
CA LEU A 317 13.91 -22.44 -4.70
C LEU A 317 15.03 -21.74 -5.49
N ARG A 318 15.43 -22.29 -6.63
CA ARG A 318 16.38 -21.64 -7.54
C ARG A 318 15.85 -21.66 -8.96
N PHE A 319 16.29 -20.73 -9.80
CA PHE A 319 15.88 -20.66 -11.20
C PHE A 319 16.98 -20.19 -12.13
N THR A 320 16.80 -20.51 -13.41
CA THR A 320 17.69 -20.21 -14.52
C THR A 320 17.00 -19.25 -15.48
N LEU A 321 17.72 -18.25 -16.01
CA LEU A 321 17.14 -17.23 -16.90
C LEU A 321 17.41 -17.44 -18.39
N SER A 322 18.47 -18.18 -18.72
CA SER A 322 18.93 -18.41 -20.08
C SER A 322 19.27 -19.88 -20.29
N PRO A 323 18.96 -20.49 -21.46
CA PRO A 323 18.31 -19.88 -22.63
C PRO A 323 16.77 -19.76 -22.53
N LYS A 324 16.15 -20.39 -21.52
CA LYS A 324 14.72 -20.26 -21.19
C LYS A 324 14.58 -20.27 -19.68
N PHE A 325 13.54 -19.61 -19.16
CA PHE A 325 13.25 -19.62 -17.72
C PHE A 325 12.91 -21.03 -17.24
N GLY A 326 13.48 -21.43 -16.11
CA GLY A 326 13.20 -22.73 -15.48
C GLY A 326 13.58 -22.76 -14.02
N PHE A 327 13.03 -23.74 -13.32
CA PHE A 327 13.19 -23.97 -11.89
C PHE A 327 14.11 -25.14 -11.63
N LEU A 328 14.97 -25.01 -10.63
CA LEU A 328 15.77 -26.09 -10.08
C LEU A 328 15.25 -26.43 -8.69
N PHE A 329 14.75 -27.65 -8.56
CA PHE A 329 14.28 -28.22 -7.30
C PHE A 329 15.34 -29.15 -6.72
N HIS A 330 15.43 -29.19 -5.40
CA HIS A 330 16.28 -30.12 -4.67
C HIS A 330 15.40 -31.08 -3.87
N VAL A 331 15.68 -32.37 -4.02
CA VAL A 331 14.96 -33.47 -3.38
C VAL A 331 15.98 -34.37 -2.70
N GLU A 332 15.80 -34.60 -1.41
CA GLU A 332 16.62 -35.55 -0.64
C GLU A 332 16.08 -36.97 -0.83
N GLY A 333 16.86 -37.83 -1.48
CA GLY A 333 16.62 -39.27 -1.54
C GLY A 333 17.26 -40.01 -0.35
N GLU A 334 17.12 -41.34 -0.32
CA GLU A 334 17.69 -42.16 0.75
C GLU A 334 19.23 -42.16 0.72
N THR A 335 19.82 -42.29 -0.48
CA THR A 335 21.27 -42.38 -0.69
C THR A 335 21.83 -41.24 -1.54
N MET A 336 20.97 -40.52 -2.27
CA MET A 336 21.34 -39.50 -3.26
C MET A 336 20.64 -38.17 -2.97
N ASP A 337 21.27 -37.06 -3.36
CA ASP A 337 20.59 -35.77 -3.52
C ASP A 337 20.24 -35.59 -5.00
N HIS A 338 18.98 -35.27 -5.28
CA HIS A 338 18.46 -35.09 -6.63
C HIS A 338 18.17 -33.62 -6.93
N PHE A 339 18.60 -33.18 -8.11
CA PHE A 339 18.43 -31.83 -8.62
C PHE A 339 17.59 -31.88 -9.89
N ILE A 340 16.35 -31.39 -9.81
CA ILE A 340 15.36 -31.50 -10.87
C ILE A 340 15.22 -30.14 -11.56
N TRP A 341 15.62 -30.05 -12.82
CA TRP A 341 15.49 -28.85 -13.63
C TRP A 341 14.33 -28.95 -14.60
N GLU A 342 13.34 -28.07 -14.38
CA GLU A 342 12.09 -27.99 -15.12
C GLU A 342 11.90 -26.60 -15.72
N LEU A 343 11.78 -26.52 -17.04
CA LEU A 343 11.60 -25.24 -17.74
C LEU A 343 10.10 -24.97 -17.94
N LEU A 344 9.69 -23.71 -17.99
CA LEU A 344 8.27 -23.34 -18.10
C LEU A 344 7.55 -24.00 -19.29
N ASN A 345 8.27 -24.13 -20.42
CA ASN A 345 7.77 -24.56 -21.71
C ASN A 345 8.74 -25.54 -22.40
N SER A 346 9.23 -26.56 -21.69
CA SER A 346 10.02 -27.66 -22.28
C SER A 346 9.20 -28.91 -22.53
N HIS A 347 9.77 -29.84 -23.30
CA HIS A 347 9.22 -31.17 -23.53
C HIS A 347 9.88 -32.25 -22.66
N ALA A 348 10.71 -31.85 -21.69
CA ALA A 348 11.42 -32.77 -20.83
C ALA A 348 11.84 -32.09 -19.52
N THR A 349 11.94 -32.92 -18.48
CA THR A 349 12.54 -32.64 -17.18
C THR A 349 13.93 -33.25 -17.14
N TYR A 350 14.89 -32.51 -16.61
CA TYR A 350 16.27 -32.97 -16.43
C TYR A 350 16.53 -33.23 -14.95
N ILE A 351 17.15 -34.36 -14.63
CA ILE A 351 17.41 -34.77 -13.25
C ILE A 351 18.88 -35.13 -13.14
N TRP A 352 19.56 -34.52 -12.18
CA TRP A 352 20.90 -34.91 -11.78
C TRP A 352 20.87 -35.49 -10.38
N SER A 353 21.54 -36.61 -10.17
CA SER A 353 21.63 -37.26 -8.86
C SER A 353 23.09 -37.35 -8.45
N ILE A 354 23.40 -36.94 -7.23
CA ILE A 354 24.75 -36.92 -6.66
C ILE A 354 24.72 -37.68 -5.34
N ASP A 355 25.73 -38.50 -5.09
CA ASP A 355 25.87 -39.22 -3.82
C ASP A 355 25.72 -38.26 -2.62
N ARG A 356 24.90 -38.65 -1.65
CA ARG A 356 24.69 -37.86 -0.44
C ARG A 356 25.97 -37.67 0.40
N PRO A 357 26.74 -38.73 0.73
CA PRO A 357 27.88 -38.60 1.64
C PRO A 357 29.05 -37.83 1.04
N GLY A 358 29.81 -37.15 1.91
CA GLY A 358 31.14 -36.60 1.58
C GLY A 358 31.16 -35.25 0.86
N THR A 359 30.03 -34.74 0.36
CA THR A 359 29.98 -33.47 -0.39
C THR A 359 28.94 -32.52 0.19
N SER A 360 29.32 -31.25 0.41
CA SER A 360 28.39 -30.23 0.91
C SER A 360 27.36 -29.83 -0.16
N LEU A 361 26.14 -29.50 0.27
CA LEU A 361 25.06 -29.09 -0.63
C LEU A 361 25.44 -27.88 -1.51
N GLN A 362 26.20 -26.92 -0.97
CA GLN A 362 26.72 -25.79 -1.75
C GLN A 362 27.67 -26.23 -2.86
N HIS A 363 28.48 -27.26 -2.64
CA HIS A 363 29.34 -27.81 -3.67
C HIS A 363 28.52 -28.54 -4.74
N LYS A 364 27.49 -29.30 -4.34
CA LYS A 364 26.54 -29.93 -5.28
C LYS A 364 25.85 -28.91 -6.18
N PHE A 365 25.36 -27.80 -5.62
CA PHE A 365 24.78 -26.72 -6.43
C PHE A 365 25.76 -26.12 -7.45
N ARG A 366 27.06 -25.97 -7.09
CA ARG A 366 28.09 -25.51 -8.03
C ARG A 366 28.32 -26.51 -9.17
N LEU A 367 28.28 -27.80 -8.89
CA LEU A 367 28.35 -28.84 -9.93
C LEU A 367 27.17 -28.71 -10.89
N ILE A 368 25.94 -28.62 -10.37
CA ILE A 368 24.75 -28.45 -11.19
C ILE A 368 24.78 -27.16 -12.02
N GLU A 369 25.24 -26.06 -11.43
CA GLU A 369 25.38 -24.80 -12.17
C GLU A 369 26.37 -24.92 -13.34
N ARG A 370 27.47 -25.67 -13.18
CA ARG A 370 28.41 -25.96 -14.27
C ARG A 370 27.73 -26.74 -15.40
N GLU A 371 26.92 -27.75 -15.08
CA GLU A 371 26.19 -28.52 -16.09
C GLU A 371 25.16 -27.64 -16.84
N ILE A 372 24.43 -26.79 -16.13
CA ILE A 372 23.48 -25.82 -16.72
C ILE A 372 24.21 -24.82 -17.62
N ASN A 373 25.36 -24.29 -17.18
CA ASN A 373 26.20 -23.39 -17.97
C ASN A 373 26.68 -24.06 -19.26
N PHE A 374 27.13 -25.31 -19.18
CA PHE A 374 27.52 -26.06 -20.36
C PHE A 374 26.36 -26.20 -21.34
N ILE A 375 25.15 -26.54 -20.87
CA ILE A 375 23.95 -26.63 -21.71
C ILE A 375 23.60 -25.27 -22.33
N ARG A 376 23.79 -24.17 -21.60
CA ARG A 376 23.56 -22.80 -22.06
C ARG A 376 24.50 -22.42 -23.20
N GLU A 377 25.78 -22.77 -23.09
CA GLU A 377 26.84 -22.39 -24.05
C GLU A 377 26.90 -23.30 -25.27
N ASN A 378 26.76 -24.61 -25.07
CA ASN A 378 26.98 -25.63 -26.11
C ASN A 378 25.67 -26.23 -26.66
N GLY A 379 24.56 -26.01 -25.95
CA GLY A 379 23.24 -26.52 -26.32
C GLY A 379 22.95 -27.93 -25.79
N ARG A 380 21.65 -28.22 -25.66
CA ARG A 380 21.13 -29.46 -25.08
C ARG A 380 21.54 -30.72 -25.83
N ARG A 381 21.63 -30.68 -27.17
CA ARG A 381 22.00 -31.85 -27.97
C ARG A 381 23.42 -32.31 -27.66
N VAL A 382 24.36 -31.36 -27.66
CA VAL A 382 25.77 -31.61 -27.32
C VAL A 382 25.89 -32.18 -25.92
N TYR A 383 25.13 -31.64 -24.96
CA TYR A 383 25.12 -32.20 -23.62
C TYR A 383 24.65 -33.66 -23.59
N LEU A 384 23.50 -33.98 -24.21
CA LEU A 384 22.96 -35.34 -24.22
C LEU A 384 23.89 -36.37 -24.87
N ASP A 385 24.66 -35.95 -25.87
CA ASP A 385 25.64 -36.81 -26.56
C ASP A 385 26.89 -37.07 -25.70
N HIS A 386 27.18 -36.19 -24.72
CA HIS A 386 28.39 -36.22 -23.89
C HIS A 386 28.15 -36.33 -22.38
N ALA A 387 26.91 -36.51 -21.92
CA ALA A 387 26.49 -36.44 -20.51
C ALA A 387 26.99 -37.59 -19.60
N ARG A 388 28.14 -38.19 -19.91
CA ARG A 388 28.80 -39.14 -19.01
C ARG A 388 29.74 -38.35 -18.11
N ASN A 389 29.34 -38.22 -16.86
CA ASN A 389 30.16 -37.66 -15.81
C ASN A 389 30.19 -38.69 -14.67
N GLU A 390 31.38 -39.02 -14.18
CA GLU A 390 31.56 -40.04 -13.13
C GLU A 390 31.04 -39.55 -11.77
N ASP A 391 30.95 -38.23 -11.57
CA ASP A 391 30.56 -37.60 -10.30
C ASP A 391 29.04 -37.34 -10.19
N LEU A 392 28.28 -37.51 -11.27
CA LEU A 392 26.83 -37.23 -11.29
C LEU A 392 26.08 -38.13 -12.27
N LEU A 393 24.95 -38.67 -11.82
CA LEU A 393 24.04 -39.44 -12.66
C LEU A 393 23.02 -38.50 -13.31
N PHE A 394 22.94 -38.52 -14.64
CA PHE A 394 21.99 -37.71 -15.38
C PHE A 394 20.84 -38.54 -15.95
N SER A 395 19.62 -38.05 -15.78
CA SER A 395 18.40 -38.63 -16.32
C SER A 395 17.53 -37.58 -17.02
N LYS A 396 16.90 -37.97 -18.12
CA LYS A 396 15.96 -37.14 -18.89
C LYS A 396 14.59 -37.78 -18.92
N VAL A 397 13.58 -37.10 -18.38
CA VAL A 397 12.18 -37.55 -18.40
C VAL A 397 11.41 -36.74 -19.45
N ASN A 398 11.02 -37.36 -20.56
CA ASN A 398 10.24 -36.69 -21.60
C ASN A 398 8.77 -36.52 -21.21
N HIS A 399 8.17 -35.40 -21.62
CA HIS A 399 6.77 -35.07 -21.41
C HIS A 399 5.92 -35.63 -22.55
N GLU A 400 5.31 -36.78 -22.34
CA GLU A 400 4.40 -37.38 -23.33
C GLU A 400 3.05 -36.65 -23.36
N ASN A 401 2.43 -36.55 -24.53
CA ASN A 401 1.05 -36.08 -24.71
C ASN A 401 0.73 -34.71 -24.09
N SER A 402 1.73 -33.87 -23.85
CA SER A 402 1.57 -32.57 -23.17
C SER A 402 0.81 -31.51 -23.99
N GLU A 403 0.45 -31.82 -25.24
CA GLU A 403 -0.41 -31.01 -26.13
C GLU A 403 -1.76 -31.68 -26.46
N SER A 404 -1.99 -32.90 -25.98
CA SER A 404 -3.25 -33.60 -26.25
C SER A 404 -4.31 -33.15 -25.26
N GLY A 405 -5.30 -32.38 -25.72
CA GLY A 405 -6.50 -32.05 -24.92
C GLY A 405 -7.35 -33.26 -24.50
N LEU A 406 -7.00 -34.47 -24.98
CA LEU A 406 -7.72 -35.72 -24.74
C LEU A 406 -7.04 -36.63 -23.71
N VAL A 407 -5.72 -36.54 -23.53
CA VAL A 407 -4.96 -37.43 -22.63
C VAL A 407 -3.95 -36.63 -21.81
N ASP A 408 -4.19 -36.56 -20.49
CA ASP A 408 -3.27 -35.92 -19.55
C ASP A 408 -2.00 -36.78 -19.37
N GLY A 409 -0.86 -36.29 -19.86
CA GLY A 409 0.44 -36.97 -19.73
C GLY A 409 1.08 -36.87 -18.35
N PHE A 410 0.54 -36.02 -17.47
CA PHE A 410 1.10 -35.73 -16.15
C PHE A 410 1.25 -36.97 -15.24
N PRO A 411 0.27 -37.90 -15.12
CA PRO A 411 0.42 -39.08 -14.27
C PRO A 411 1.59 -39.98 -14.66
N LYS A 412 1.82 -40.16 -15.98
CA LYS A 412 2.96 -40.94 -16.48
C LYS A 412 4.29 -40.27 -16.17
N TRP A 413 4.35 -38.95 -16.39
CA TRP A 413 5.52 -38.15 -16.04
C TRP A 413 5.85 -38.28 -14.55
N ARG A 414 4.85 -38.19 -13.68
CA ARG A 414 5.03 -38.31 -12.22
C ARG A 414 5.62 -39.65 -11.81
N VAL A 415 5.14 -40.75 -12.40
CA VAL A 415 5.67 -42.10 -12.13
C VAL A 415 7.13 -42.19 -12.56
N ARG A 416 7.46 -41.72 -13.76
CA ARG A 416 8.85 -41.74 -14.27
C ARG A 416 9.81 -40.89 -13.44
N VAL A 417 9.37 -39.73 -12.96
CA VAL A 417 10.17 -38.93 -12.03
C VAL A 417 10.38 -39.73 -10.75
N GLY A 418 9.32 -40.32 -10.19
CA GLY A 418 9.42 -41.19 -9.01
C GLY A 418 10.45 -42.30 -9.18
N GLU A 419 10.45 -43.01 -10.32
CA GLU A 419 11.40 -44.09 -10.61
C GLU A 419 12.88 -43.63 -10.63
N VAL A 420 13.15 -42.37 -10.97
CA VAL A 420 14.51 -41.80 -10.99
C VAL A 420 14.97 -41.37 -9.59
N LEU A 421 14.02 -41.09 -8.70
CA LEU A 421 14.29 -40.62 -7.33
C LEU A 421 14.43 -41.75 -6.29
N VAL A 422 14.28 -43.01 -6.72
CA VAL A 422 14.46 -44.20 -5.87
C VAL A 422 15.93 -44.59 -5.75
#